data_AF-A0A357SYZ6-F1
#
_entry.id   AF-A0A357SYZ6-F1
#
_cell.length_a   1.000
_cell.length_b   1.000
_cell.length_c   1.000
_cell.angle_alpha   90.00
_cell.angle_beta   90.00
_cell.angle_gamma   90.00
#
_symmetry.space_group_name_H-M   'P 1'
#
loop_
_entity.id
_entity.type
_entity.pdbx_description
1 polymer ?
#
loop_
_entity_poly.entity_id
_entity_poly.type
_entity_poly.pdbx_seq_one_letter_code
_entity_poly.pdbx_strand_id
1 'polypeptide(L)' 'GGGQPIPTTNAIREKRIKAIYDADLGLPLRKSHENPAVKTLYEEFLKKPLGEKSHHLLHTDYTKRGKYPEAANR' A
#
# COMPACT_ATOMS: atom_id res chain seq x y z
N GLY A 1 -9.03 -2.48 9.65
CA GLY A 1 -10.23 -2.11 8.87
C GLY A 1 -11.46 -2.79 9.43
N GLY A 2 -12.62 -2.60 8.80
CA GLY A 2 -13.92 -3.12 9.28
C GLY A 2 -14.03 -4.64 9.38
N GLY A 3 -13.21 -5.39 8.63
CA GLY A 3 -13.17 -6.86 8.68
C GLY A 3 -12.29 -7.46 9.79
N GLN A 4 -11.95 -6.71 10.84
CA GLN A 4 -11.12 -7.20 11.94
C GLN A 4 -11.96 -7.94 13.00
N PRO A 5 -11.41 -8.96 13.69
CA PRO A 5 -12.14 -9.70 14.73
C PRO A 5 -12.68 -8.82 15.87
N ILE A 6 -13.87 -9.16 16.37
CA ILE A 6 -14.58 -8.48 17.48
C ILE A 6 -14.24 -9.16 18.82
N PRO A 7 -13.96 -8.41 19.91
CA PRO A 7 -14.02 -6.96 20.03
C PRO A 7 -12.77 -6.29 19.42
N THR A 8 -12.97 -5.17 18.74
CA THR A 8 -11.86 -4.31 18.28
C THR A 8 -11.77 -3.08 19.19
N THR A 9 -11.14 -3.25 20.35
CA THR A 9 -10.83 -2.15 21.28
C THR A 9 -9.54 -1.42 20.88
N ASN A 10 -9.31 -0.22 21.43
CA ASN A 10 -8.05 0.52 21.19
C ASN A 10 -6.83 -0.27 21.67
N ALA A 11 -6.89 -0.89 22.85
CA ALA A 11 -5.81 -1.73 23.36
C ALA A 11 -5.47 -2.89 22.41
N ILE A 12 -6.46 -3.49 21.76
CA ILE A 12 -6.24 -4.54 20.75
C ILE A 12 -5.60 -3.97 19.49
N ARG A 13 -6.02 -2.77 19.04
CA ARG A 13 -5.39 -2.08 17.90
C ARG A 13 -3.92 -1.76 18.19
N GLU A 14 -3.60 -1.25 19.37
CA GLU A 14 -2.24 -0.94 19.79
C GLU A 14 -1.34 -2.18 19.79
N LYS A 15 -1.83 -3.30 20.34
CA LYS A 15 -1.10 -4.58 20.29
C LYS A 15 -0.81 -5.04 18.87
N ARG A 16 -1.77 -4.90 17.95
CA ARG A 16 -1.59 -5.24 16.52
C ARG A 16 -0.55 -4.34 15.87
N ILE A 17 -0.62 -3.03 16.13
CA ILE A 17 0.35 -2.05 15.62
C ILE A 17 1.75 -2.39 16.11
N LYS A 18 1.92 -2.61 17.42
CA LYS A 18 3.21 -2.95 18.01
C LYS A 18 3.78 -4.23 17.40
N ALA A 19 3.00 -5.29 17.29
CA ALA A 19 3.44 -6.55 16.73
C ALA A 19 3.93 -6.40 15.27
N ILE A 20 3.24 -5.59 14.45
CA ILE A 20 3.65 -5.31 13.06
C ILE A 20 5.00 -4.58 13.03
N TYR A 21 5.17 -3.54 13.85
CA TYR A 21 6.43 -2.79 13.87
C TYR A 21 7.60 -3.59 14.44
N ASP A 22 7.38 -4.36 15.50
CA ASP A 22 8.41 -5.23 16.08
C ASP A 22 8.88 -6.27 15.04
N ALA A 23 7.96 -6.85 14.27
CA ALA A 23 8.29 -7.77 13.19
C ALA A 23 9.07 -7.10 12.06
N ASP A 24 8.65 -5.91 11.63
CA ASP A 24 9.34 -5.13 10.59
C ASP A 24 10.75 -4.72 11.04
N LEU A 25 10.96 -4.37 12.32
CA LEU A 25 12.26 -3.97 12.87
C LEU A 25 13.31 -5.08 12.83
N GLY A 26 12.89 -6.34 12.93
CA GLY A 26 13.79 -7.50 12.87
C GLY A 26 14.23 -7.88 11.46
N LEU A 27 13.71 -7.26 10.40
CA LEU A 27 14.02 -7.64 9.03
C LEU A 27 15.39 -7.10 8.59
N PRO A 28 16.24 -7.94 7.97
CA PRO A 28 17.56 -7.50 7.47
C PRO A 28 17.45 -6.54 6.27
N LEU A 29 16.36 -6.61 5.51
CA LEU A 29 16.07 -5.72 4.39
C LEU A 29 14.72 -5.02 4.64
N ARG A 30 14.78 -3.71 4.90
CA ARG A 30 13.59 -2.89 5.21
C ARG A 30 13.32 -1.78 4.19
N LYS A 31 14.33 -1.34 3.44
CA LYS A 31 14.15 -0.26 2.46
C LYS A 31 13.76 -0.86 1.12
N SER A 32 12.64 -0.41 0.56
CA SER A 32 12.11 -0.94 -0.71
C SER A 32 13.10 -0.84 -1.87
N HIS A 33 13.94 0.20 -1.92
CA HIS A 33 14.96 0.37 -2.97
C HIS A 33 16.20 -0.51 -2.78
N GLU A 34 16.37 -1.14 -1.61
CA GLU A 34 17.43 -2.12 -1.36
C GLU A 34 16.98 -3.55 -1.69
N ASN A 35 15.67 -3.79 -1.87
CA ASN A 35 15.11 -5.10 -2.17
C ASN A 35 15.57 -5.62 -3.56
N PRO A 36 16.25 -6.79 -3.64
CA PRO A 36 16.72 -7.34 -4.90
C PRO A 36 15.62 -7.56 -5.95
N ALA A 37 14.45 -8.05 -5.55
CA ALA A 37 13.35 -8.28 -6.48
C ALA A 37 12.81 -6.98 -7.08
N VAL A 38 12.79 -5.90 -6.29
CA VAL A 38 12.40 -4.56 -6.78
C VAL A 38 13.46 -4.04 -7.75
N LYS A 39 14.75 -4.19 -7.42
CA LYS A 39 15.84 -3.80 -8.33
C LYS A 39 15.74 -4.51 -9.67
N THR A 40 15.62 -5.83 -9.68
CA THR A 40 15.45 -6.63 -10.92
C THR A 40 14.22 -6.18 -11.71
N LEU A 41 13.07 -5.97 -11.04
CA LEU A 41 11.86 -5.47 -11.70
C LEU A 41 12.08 -4.13 -12.41
N TYR A 42 12.82 -3.20 -11.79
CA TYR A 42 13.12 -1.92 -12.41
C TYR A 42 14.21 -2.03 -13.47
N GLU A 43 15.28 -2.77 -13.27
CA GLU A 43 16.38 -2.92 -14.24
C GLU A 43 15.89 -3.58 -15.54
N GLU A 44 15.14 -4.67 -15.41
CA GLU A 44 14.75 -5.50 -16.55
C GLU A 44 13.47 -5.01 -17.20
N PHE A 45 12.48 -4.56 -16.42
CA PHE A 45 11.14 -4.32 -16.94
C PHE A 45 10.68 -2.86 -16.88
N LEU A 46 10.61 -2.23 -15.70
CA LEU A 46 10.01 -0.90 -15.51
C LEU A 46 10.95 0.27 -15.87
N LYS A 47 12.25 0.00 -15.96
CA LYS A 47 13.38 0.90 -16.26
C LYS A 47 13.64 1.99 -15.22
N LYS A 48 12.65 2.83 -14.91
CA LYS A 48 12.82 3.89 -13.91
C LYS A 48 11.52 4.20 -13.15
N PRO A 49 11.63 4.61 -11.88
CA PRO A 49 10.52 5.24 -11.17
C PRO A 49 10.00 6.44 -11.95
N LEU A 50 8.69 6.67 -11.93
CA LEU A 50 8.02 7.78 -12.65
C LEU A 50 8.25 7.79 -14.18
N GLY A 51 8.79 6.70 -14.77
CA GLY A 51 8.87 6.54 -16.21
C GLY A 51 7.52 6.18 -16.83
N GLU A 52 7.42 6.27 -18.16
CA GLU A 52 6.18 6.00 -18.91
C GLU A 52 5.53 4.67 -18.53
N LYS A 53 6.29 3.56 -18.55
CA LYS A 53 5.78 2.23 -18.19
C LYS A 53 5.32 2.15 -16.73
N SER A 54 6.09 2.76 -15.81
CA SER A 54 5.71 2.85 -14.39
C SER A 54 4.43 3.66 -14.20
N HIS A 55 4.27 4.76 -14.94
CA HIS A 55 3.08 5.60 -14.88
C HIS A 55 1.86 4.85 -15.39
N HIS A 56 1.97 4.16 -16.53
CA HIS A 56 0.87 3.40 -17.10
C HIS A 56 0.41 2.22 -16.21
N LEU A 57 1.34 1.54 -15.53
CA LEU A 57 1.02 0.33 -14.77
C LEU A 57 0.75 0.56 -13.28
N LEU A 58 1.42 1.54 -12.66
CA LEU A 58 1.45 1.70 -11.20
C LEU A 58 0.83 3.00 -10.71
N HIS A 59 0.51 3.93 -11.60
CA HIS A 59 -0.15 5.19 -11.24
C HIS A 59 -1.62 5.14 -11.63
N THR A 60 -2.38 6.07 -11.05
CA THR A 60 -3.81 6.21 -11.30
C THR A 60 -4.20 7.68 -11.20
N ASP A 61 -5.34 8.01 -11.79
CA ASP A 61 -5.92 9.34 -11.76
C ASP A 61 -7.23 9.32 -10.97
N TYR A 62 -7.54 10.45 -10.35
CA TYR A 62 -8.77 10.63 -9.60
C TYR A 62 -9.69 11.60 -10.33
N THR A 63 -10.93 11.17 -10.56
CA THR A 63 -11.99 12.07 -11.01
C THR A 63 -12.71 12.64 -9.79
N LYS A 64 -12.92 13.96 -9.77
CA LYS A 64 -13.68 14.64 -8.71
C LYS A 64 -15.08 14.01 -8.59
N ARG A 65 -15.43 13.55 -7.39
CA ARG A 65 -16.76 13.04 -7.06
C ARG A 65 -17.42 13.94 -6.01
N GLY A 66 -18.73 14.11 -6.11
CA GLY A 66 -19.52 14.77 -5.08
C GLY A 66 -19.50 13.97 -3.76
N LYS A 67 -19.83 14.64 -2.65
CA LYS A 67 -19.94 14.00 -1.32
C LYS A 67 -20.94 12.84 -1.31
N TYR A 68 -21.94 12.91 -2.18
CA TYR A 68 -22.88 11.84 -2.49
C TYR A 68 -22.76 11.54 -3.98
N PRO A 69 -22.17 10.40 -4.38
CA PRO A 69 -22.15 10.03 -5.79
C PRO A 69 -23.59 9.78 -6.25
N GLU A 70 -24.04 10.47 -7.29
CA GLU A 70 -25.36 10.28 -7.87
C GLU A 70 -25.45 8.91 -8.57
N ALA A 71 -25.75 7.89 -7.79
CA ALA A 71 -26.10 6.56 -8.26
C ALA A 71 -27.18 5.97 -7.33
N ALA A 72 -28.35 6.61 -7.33
CA ALA A 72 -29.59 6.04 -6.78
C ALA A 72 -30.83 6.49 -7.58
N ASN A 73 -30.68 6.82 -8.86
CA ASN A 73 -31.80 7.01 -9.79
C ASN A 73 -31.51 6.24 -11.09
N ARG A 74 -31.72 4.93 -11.03
CA ARG A 74 -32.17 4.09 -12.15
C ARG A 74 -33.28 3.20 -11.62
#